data_AF-A0AAX2DG59-F1
#
_entry.id   AF-A0AAX2DG59-F1
#
_cell.length_a   1.000
_cell.length_b   1.000
_cell.length_c   1.000
_cell.angle_alpha   90.00
_cell.angle_beta   90.00
_cell.angle_gamma   90.00
#
_symmetry.space_group_name_H-M   'P 1'
#
loop_
_entity.id
_entity.type
_entity.pdbx_description
1 polymer ?
#
loop_
_entity_poly.entity_id
_entity_poly.type
_entity_poly.pdbx_seq_one_letter_code
_entity_poly.pdbx_strand_id
1 'polypeptide(L)'
;MSTFFVGEGNIGSAPEFQEFASGNDEPRRLLRLNVYFDNPVPRDGSYEDRGGYWAPVELWHREAEHWSMLYRKGMRVLVEGRTVKDEWEDSEDNARVTFKIEARRVGILPHRVQSVVMRERSSEQTAPGKHGGQGTEPASPPASKPRKRRGQQPTD
;
A
#
# COMPACT_ATOMS: atom_id res chain seq x y z
N MET A 1 6.48 -22.39 -7.96
CA MET A 1 7.54 -21.79 -7.11
C MET A 1 7.70 -20.35 -7.57
N SER A 2 7.37 -19.35 -6.73
CA SER A 2 7.46 -17.93 -7.12
C SER A 2 8.76 -17.33 -6.60
N THR A 3 9.52 -16.64 -7.44
CA THR A 3 10.78 -15.99 -7.04
C THR A 3 10.51 -14.55 -6.67
N PHE A 4 11.05 -14.07 -5.54
CA PHE A 4 11.01 -12.65 -5.19
C PHE A 4 11.66 -11.82 -6.28
N PHE A 5 11.04 -10.71 -6.65
CA PHE A 5 11.51 -9.83 -7.72
C PHE A 5 11.54 -8.37 -7.27
N VAL A 6 12.65 -7.69 -7.56
CA VAL A 6 12.77 -6.23 -7.50
C VAL A 6 13.49 -5.78 -8.76
N GLY A 7 12.92 -4.83 -9.49
CA GLY A 7 13.51 -4.31 -10.71
C GLY A 7 13.13 -2.87 -10.98
N GLU A 8 14.07 -2.11 -11.52
CA GLU A 8 13.86 -0.75 -12.01
C GLU A 8 13.66 -0.77 -13.53
N GLY A 9 12.74 0.04 -14.04
CA GLY A 9 12.41 0.01 -15.46
C GLY A 9 11.56 1.18 -15.94
N ASN A 10 11.30 1.22 -17.24
CA ASN A 10 10.43 2.21 -17.88
C ASN A 10 9.15 1.57 -18.41
N ILE A 11 8.02 2.23 -18.20
CA ILE A 11 6.74 1.80 -18.75
C ILE A 11 6.76 1.99 -20.29
N GLY A 12 6.51 0.94 -21.06
CA GLY A 12 6.57 0.93 -22.53
C GLY A 12 5.28 1.30 -23.26
N SER A 13 4.13 1.08 -22.62
CA SER A 13 2.79 1.33 -23.17
C SER A 13 1.94 2.17 -22.22
N ALA A 14 0.74 2.57 -22.66
CA ALA A 14 -0.23 3.15 -21.74
C ALA A 14 -0.62 2.09 -20.68
N PRO A 15 -0.88 2.49 -19.42
CA PRO A 15 -1.41 1.58 -18.41
C PRO A 15 -2.78 1.01 -18.83
N GLU A 16 -3.01 -0.26 -18.52
CA GLU A 16 -4.28 -0.94 -18.79
C GLU A 16 -4.98 -1.24 -17.48
N PHE A 17 -6.25 -0.86 -17.38
CA PHE A 17 -7.12 -1.19 -16.24
C PHE A 17 -8.15 -2.23 -16.68
N GLN A 18 -8.35 -3.24 -15.83
CA GLN A 18 -9.39 -4.24 -16.02
C GLN A 18 -10.12 -4.50 -14.70
N GLU A 19 -11.43 -4.63 -14.77
CA GLU A 19 -12.28 -5.03 -13.65
C GLU A 19 -12.94 -6.39 -13.96
N PHE A 20 -12.94 -7.27 -12.97
CA PHE A 20 -13.52 -8.59 -13.04
C PHE A 20 -14.63 -8.68 -12.00
N ALA A 21 -15.87 -8.83 -12.48
CA ALA A 21 -17.02 -9.03 -11.62
C ALA A 21 -16.86 -10.29 -10.77
N SER A 22 -17.23 -10.22 -9.50
CA SER A 22 -17.10 -11.32 -8.53
C SER A 22 -18.44 -11.67 -7.88
N GLY A 23 -19.52 -11.77 -8.68
CA GLY A 23 -20.85 -12.07 -8.17
C GLY A 23 -21.34 -11.03 -7.16
N ASN A 24 -21.54 -11.46 -5.90
CA ASN A 24 -21.94 -10.59 -4.79
C ASN A 24 -20.74 -9.96 -4.04
N ASP A 25 -19.51 -10.38 -4.33
CA ASP A 25 -18.30 -9.86 -3.69
C ASP A 25 -17.75 -8.62 -4.43
N GLU A 26 -16.85 -7.89 -3.76
CA GLU A 26 -16.15 -6.74 -4.34
C GLU A 26 -15.42 -7.16 -5.64
N PRO A 27 -15.59 -6.41 -6.76
CA PRO A 27 -14.90 -6.70 -8.00
C PRO A 27 -13.39 -6.74 -7.83
N ARG A 28 -12.75 -7.72 -8.49
CA ARG A 28 -11.29 -7.77 -8.55
C ARG A 28 -10.81 -6.80 -9.61
N ARG A 29 -9.86 -5.95 -9.25
CA ARG A 29 -9.35 -4.89 -10.11
C ARG A 29 -7.86 -5.07 -10.36
N LEU A 30 -7.48 -4.98 -11.63
CA LEU A 30 -6.12 -5.17 -12.12
C LEU A 30 -5.64 -3.90 -12.82
N LEU A 31 -4.47 -3.43 -12.41
CA LEU A 31 -3.65 -2.51 -13.19
C LEU A 31 -2.52 -3.31 -13.85
N ARG A 32 -2.47 -3.30 -15.18
CA ARG A 32 -1.39 -3.89 -15.96
C ARG A 32 -0.48 -2.81 -16.52
N LEU A 33 0.81 -2.95 -16.30
CA LEU A 33 1.87 -2.14 -16.90
C LEU A 33 2.76 -3.05 -17.75
N ASN A 34 3.24 -2.57 -18.88
CA ASN A 34 4.32 -3.23 -19.61
C ASN A 34 5.62 -2.49 -19.32
N VAL A 35 6.59 -3.13 -18.67
CA VAL A 35 7.81 -2.48 -18.19
C VAL A 35 9.03 -3.11 -18.84
N TYR A 36 9.93 -2.28 -19.36
CA TYR A 36 11.28 -2.69 -19.71
C TYR A 36 12.14 -2.54 -18.46
N PHE A 37 12.61 -3.66 -17.93
CA PHE A 37 13.49 -3.69 -16.76
C PHE A 37 14.94 -3.68 -17.20
N ASP A 38 15.74 -2.80 -16.60
CA ASP A 38 17.17 -2.69 -16.88
C ASP A 38 17.92 -3.84 -16.18
N ASN A 39 19.05 -4.23 -16.75
CA ASN A 39 19.97 -5.22 -16.18
C ASN A 39 21.36 -4.60 -15.95
N PRO A 40 21.50 -3.69 -14.96
CA PRO A 40 22.79 -3.08 -14.65
C PRO A 40 23.70 -4.12 -13.96
N VAL A 41 24.84 -4.40 -14.57
CA VAL A 41 25.84 -5.31 -14.01
C VAL A 41 27.01 -4.49 -13.46
N PRO A 42 27.38 -4.65 -12.17
CA PRO A 42 28.54 -3.96 -11.61
C PRO A 42 29.83 -4.34 -12.35
N ARG A 43 30.61 -3.34 -12.75
CA ARG A 43 31.92 -3.52 -13.36
C ARG A 43 32.87 -2.39 -12.98
N ASP A 44 33.96 -2.74 -12.30
CA ASP A 44 35.09 -1.86 -12.01
C ASP A 44 34.67 -0.48 -11.41
N GLY A 45 33.74 -0.49 -10.44
CA GLY A 45 33.24 0.72 -9.78
C GLY A 45 32.20 1.52 -10.58
N SER A 46 31.81 1.02 -11.75
CA SER A 46 30.72 1.53 -12.59
C SER A 46 29.65 0.47 -12.82
N TYR A 47 28.56 0.83 -13.52
CA TYR A 47 27.54 -0.12 -13.95
C TYR A 47 27.56 -0.22 -15.49
N GLU A 48 27.65 -1.44 -16.00
CA GLU A 48 27.50 -1.76 -17.42
C GLU A 48 26.03 -2.12 -17.67
N ASP A 49 25.38 -1.41 -18.58
CA ASP A 49 24.04 -1.80 -19.05
C ASP A 49 24.17 -3.02 -19.97
N ARG A 50 23.72 -4.18 -19.51
CA ARG A 50 23.66 -5.41 -20.31
C ARG A 50 22.32 -5.60 -21.02
N GLY A 51 21.62 -4.49 -21.26
CA GLY A 51 20.28 -4.46 -21.77
C GLY A 51 19.28 -4.75 -20.65
N GLY A 52 18.22 -5.44 -21.01
CA GLY A 52 17.06 -5.60 -20.17
C GLY A 52 16.02 -6.46 -20.85
N TYR A 53 14.85 -6.55 -20.24
CA TYR A 53 13.77 -7.33 -20.81
C TYR A 53 12.42 -6.68 -20.57
N TRP A 54 11.50 -6.93 -21.49
CA TRP A 54 10.09 -6.57 -21.34
C TRP A 54 9.41 -7.60 -20.46
N ALA A 55 8.64 -7.14 -19.47
CA ALA A 55 7.75 -7.99 -18.71
C ALA A 55 6.40 -7.31 -18.44
N PRO A 56 5.30 -8.07 -18.54
CA PRO A 56 4.02 -7.67 -17.98
C PRO A 56 4.14 -7.57 -16.46
N VAL A 57 3.63 -6.47 -15.91
CA VAL A 57 3.54 -6.22 -14.48
C VAL A 57 2.06 -6.12 -14.12
N GLU A 58 1.60 -7.01 -13.24
CA GLU A 58 0.21 -7.09 -12.80
C GLU A 58 0.10 -6.64 -11.34
N LEU A 59 -0.59 -5.52 -11.10
CA LEU A 59 -0.87 -4.98 -9.77
C LEU A 59 -2.35 -5.11 -9.47
N TRP A 60 -2.70 -6.07 -8.63
CA TRP A 60 -4.06 -6.27 -8.16
C TRP A 60 -4.34 -5.37 -6.95
N HIS A 61 -5.29 -4.45 -7.09
CA HIS A 61 -5.64 -3.54 -5.99
C HIS A 61 -7.02 -2.90 -6.18
N ARG A 62 -7.74 -2.65 -5.08
CA ARG A 62 -9.09 -2.03 -5.11
C ARG A 62 -9.13 -0.64 -5.74
N GLU A 63 -8.02 0.10 -5.68
CA GLU A 63 -7.86 1.44 -6.26
C GLU A 63 -7.18 1.42 -7.65
N ALA A 64 -7.04 0.24 -8.27
CA ALA A 64 -6.27 0.11 -9.52
C ALA A 64 -6.79 1.02 -10.64
N GLU A 65 -8.10 1.28 -10.70
CA GLU A 65 -8.70 2.23 -11.64
C GLU A 65 -8.11 3.63 -11.44
N HIS A 66 -8.14 4.15 -10.21
CA HIS A 66 -7.55 5.46 -9.93
C HIS A 66 -6.04 5.47 -10.17
N TRP A 67 -5.33 4.44 -9.72
CA TRP A 67 -3.88 4.36 -9.86
C TRP A 67 -3.44 4.30 -11.33
N SER A 68 -4.25 3.72 -12.22
CA SER A 68 -3.96 3.72 -13.66
C SER A 68 -3.73 5.13 -14.22
N MET A 69 -4.41 6.14 -13.68
CA MET A 69 -4.27 7.55 -14.09
C MET A 69 -2.97 8.20 -13.60
N LEU A 70 -2.28 7.60 -12.63
CA LEU A 70 -1.02 8.10 -12.07
C LEU A 70 0.19 7.68 -12.91
N TYR A 71 0.05 6.62 -13.71
CA TYR A 71 1.11 6.08 -14.55
C TYR A 71 0.96 6.50 -16.01
N ARG A 72 2.08 6.58 -16.74
CA ARG A 72 2.11 6.90 -18.17
C ARG A 72 3.29 6.20 -18.83
N LYS A 73 3.19 5.98 -20.14
CA LYS A 73 4.32 5.54 -20.96
C LYS A 73 5.55 6.44 -20.73
N GLY A 74 6.70 5.81 -20.60
CA GLY A 74 8.00 6.44 -20.39
C GLY A 74 8.31 6.78 -18.93
N MET A 75 7.36 6.65 -18.00
CA MET A 75 7.64 6.85 -16.57
C MET A 75 8.61 5.77 -16.08
N ARG A 76 9.56 6.21 -15.24
CA ARG A 76 10.49 5.33 -14.56
C ARG A 76 9.84 4.80 -13.29
N VAL A 77 9.92 3.50 -13.06
CA VAL A 77 9.29 2.82 -11.93
C VAL A 77 10.24 1.84 -11.26
N LEU A 78 10.04 1.63 -9.96
CA LEU A 78 10.61 0.52 -9.20
C LEU A 78 9.48 -0.46 -8.89
N VAL A 79 9.63 -1.72 -9.31
CA VAL A 79 8.61 -2.76 -9.11
C VAL A 79 9.15 -3.78 -8.10
N GLU A 80 8.37 -4.05 -7.06
CA GLU A 80 8.59 -5.14 -6.12
C GLU A 80 7.43 -6.15 -6.23
N GLY A 81 7.75 -7.43 -6.34
CA GLY A 81 6.75 -8.46 -6.50
C GLY A 81 7.33 -9.85 -6.56
N ARG A 82 6.72 -10.68 -7.41
CA ARG A 82 7.16 -12.05 -7.67
C ARG A 82 7.13 -12.32 -9.16
N THR A 83 8.16 -13.00 -9.65
CA THR A 83 8.15 -13.57 -11.01
C THR A 83 7.28 -14.82 -11.01
N VAL A 84 6.32 -14.86 -11.93
CA VAL A 84 5.37 -15.96 -12.11
C VAL A 84 5.45 -16.44 -13.56
N LYS A 85 5.49 -17.76 -13.73
CA LYS A 85 5.33 -18.43 -15.01
C LYS A 85 3.83 -18.58 -15.26
N ASP A 86 3.34 -17.99 -16.34
CA ASP A 86 1.96 -18.09 -16.81
C ASP A 86 1.95 -19.00 -18.04
N GLU A 87 1.15 -20.06 -18.00
CA GLU A 87 0.99 -21.01 -19.09
C GLU A 87 -0.41 -20.84 -19.68
N TRP A 88 -0.49 -20.61 -20.97
CA TRP A 88 -1.76 -20.33 -21.67
C TRP A 88 -1.70 -20.86 -23.10
N GLU A 89 -2.86 -21.11 -23.71
CA GLU A 89 -2.97 -21.55 -25.10
C GLU A 89 -3.32 -20.37 -25.99
N ASP A 90 -2.63 -20.25 -27.14
CA ASP A 90 -2.98 -19.25 -28.14
C ASP A 90 -4.20 -19.67 -28.96
N SER A 91 -4.63 -18.81 -29.90
CA SER A 91 -5.80 -19.07 -30.74
C SER A 91 -5.67 -20.26 -31.69
N GLU A 92 -4.48 -20.86 -31.78
CA GLU A 92 -4.16 -22.03 -32.60
C GLU A 92 -3.91 -23.27 -31.72
N ASP A 93 -4.35 -23.26 -30.46
CA ASP A 93 -4.19 -24.33 -29.45
C ASP A 93 -2.72 -24.67 -29.12
N ASN A 94 -1.78 -23.76 -29.40
CA ASN A 94 -0.38 -23.96 -29.02
C ASN A 94 -0.13 -23.51 -27.59
N ALA A 95 0.51 -24.38 -26.80
CA ALA A 95 0.94 -24.04 -25.45
C ALA A 95 2.02 -22.93 -25.48
N ARG A 96 1.75 -21.82 -24.80
CA ARG A 96 2.64 -20.68 -24.61
C ARG A 96 3.00 -20.51 -23.14
N VAL A 97 4.17 -19.94 -22.93
CA VAL A 97 4.67 -19.56 -21.61
C VAL A 97 5.01 -18.09 -21.63
N THR A 98 4.58 -17.35 -20.61
CA THR A 98 4.96 -15.97 -20.39
C THR A 98 5.43 -15.81 -18.94
N PHE A 99 6.58 -15.17 -18.76
CA PHE A 99 7.00 -14.74 -17.42
C PHE A 99 6.44 -13.34 -17.17
N LYS A 100 5.69 -13.20 -16.07
CA LYS A 100 5.13 -11.92 -15.62
C LYS A 100 5.57 -11.61 -14.20
N ILE A 101 5.45 -10.34 -13.83
CA ILE A 101 5.67 -9.88 -12.46
C ILE A 101 4.31 -9.64 -11.81
N GLU A 102 3.97 -10.45 -10.81
CA GLU A 102 2.88 -10.12 -9.89
C GLU A 102 3.39 -9.09 -8.89
N ALA A 103 3.09 -7.83 -9.15
CA ALA A 103 3.54 -6.71 -8.35
C ALA A 103 2.75 -6.61 -7.03
N ARG A 104 3.49 -6.31 -5.97
CA ARG A 104 2.95 -5.89 -4.68
C ARG A 104 3.05 -4.39 -4.51
N ARG A 105 4.12 -3.80 -5.06
CA ARG A 105 4.38 -2.37 -5.02
C ARG A 105 4.95 -1.92 -6.36
N VAL A 106 4.50 -0.76 -6.81
CA VAL A 106 5.09 -0.04 -7.93
C VAL A 106 5.34 1.38 -7.43
N GLY A 107 6.60 1.77 -7.36
CA GLY A 107 7.02 3.12 -6.98
C GLY A 107 7.30 3.95 -8.22
N ILE A 108 6.83 5.21 -8.23
CA ILE A 108 7.20 6.18 -9.27
C ILE A 108 8.58 6.75 -8.93
N LEU A 109 9.51 6.66 -9.88
CA LEU A 109 10.81 7.32 -9.76
C LEU A 109 10.76 8.69 -10.46
N PRO A 110 11.12 9.79 -9.78
CA PRO A 110 10.73 11.14 -10.18
C PRO A 110 11.55 11.76 -11.33
N HIS A 111 12.24 10.96 -12.15
CA HIS A 111 13.11 11.45 -13.23
C HIS A 111 12.41 12.37 -14.24
N ARG A 112 11.09 12.20 -14.43
CA ARG A 112 10.27 12.98 -15.36
C ARG A 112 9.00 13.53 -14.71
N VAL A 113 8.99 13.65 -13.38
CA VAL A 113 7.85 14.19 -12.63
C VAL A 113 8.08 15.68 -12.42
N GLN A 114 7.21 16.52 -12.97
CA GLN A 114 7.31 17.98 -12.82
C GLN A 114 6.68 18.48 -11.51
N SER A 115 5.53 17.92 -11.12
CA SER A 115 4.82 18.30 -9.90
C SER A 115 4.01 17.11 -9.37
N VAL A 116 3.69 17.15 -8.07
CA VAL A 116 2.87 16.15 -7.39
C VAL A 116 1.76 16.88 -6.65
N VAL A 117 0.50 16.50 -6.93
CA VAL A 117 -0.67 16.95 -6.17
C VAL A 117 -1.13 15.78 -5.32
N MET A 118 -1.12 15.97 -4.01
CA MET A 118 -1.58 14.95 -3.07
C MET A 118 -3.08 15.10 -2.85
N ARG A 119 -3.79 13.97 -2.78
CA ARG A 119 -5.16 13.96 -2.26
C ARG A 119 -5.16 14.44 -0.82
N GLU A 120 -6.23 15.13 -0.42
CA GLU A 120 -6.43 15.49 0.98
C GLU A 120 -6.47 14.20 1.82
N ARG A 121 -5.78 14.22 2.95
CA ARG A 121 -5.83 13.10 3.89
C ARG A 121 -7.26 13.03 4.39
N SER A 122 -7.94 11.90 4.22
CA SER A 122 -9.21 11.67 4.89
C SER A 122 -8.95 11.83 6.38
N SER A 123 -9.42 12.93 6.96
CA SER A 123 -9.44 13.12 8.40
C SER A 123 -10.28 11.97 8.95
N GLU A 124 -9.70 11.18 9.83
CA GLU A 124 -10.49 10.25 10.62
C GLU A 124 -11.64 11.05 11.22
N GLN A 125 -12.86 10.68 10.84
CA GLN A 125 -14.05 11.05 11.58
C GLN A 125 -13.79 10.64 13.02
N THR A 126 -13.34 11.61 13.81
CA THR A 126 -13.45 11.54 15.26
C THR A 126 -14.96 11.53 15.48
N ALA A 127 -15.53 10.34 15.63
CA ALA A 127 -16.93 10.17 15.93
C ALA A 127 -17.23 11.06 17.16
N PRO A 128 -18.20 11.98 17.09
CA PRO A 128 -18.61 12.70 18.28
C PRO A 128 -19.19 11.66 19.23
N GLY A 129 -18.54 11.47 20.38
CA GLY A 129 -19.03 10.59 21.42
C GLY A 129 -20.47 10.96 21.76
N LYS A 130 -21.42 10.12 21.34
CA LYS A 130 -22.77 10.10 21.90
C LYS A 130 -22.65 9.56 23.33
N HIS A 131 -22.42 10.44 24.30
CA HIS A 131 -22.87 10.19 25.67
C HIS A 131 -24.24 10.84 25.83
N GLY A 132 -25.27 10.06 25.50
CA GLY A 132 -26.61 10.26 26.05
C GLY A 132 -26.60 9.76 27.49
N GLY A 133 -26.97 10.63 28.44
CA GLY A 133 -26.83 10.38 29.86
C GLY A 133 -27.87 9.44 30.49
N GLN A 134 -27.56 9.02 31.71
CA GLN A 134 -28.50 8.77 32.81
C GLN A 134 -27.74 8.93 34.14
N GLY A 135 -28.42 9.53 35.12
CA GLY A 135 -27.82 10.38 36.13
C GLY A 135 -27.35 9.73 37.43
N THR A 136 -26.70 10.54 38.27
CA THR A 136 -26.76 10.44 39.73
C THR A 136 -26.34 11.79 40.35
N GLU A 137 -26.98 12.10 41.48
CA GLU A 137 -27.07 13.38 42.20
C GLU A 137 -25.75 14.07 42.61
N PRO A 138 -25.77 15.39 42.89
CA PRO A 138 -24.61 16.11 43.41
C PRO A 138 -24.49 15.98 44.94
N ALA A 139 -23.43 15.33 45.43
CA ALA A 139 -23.06 15.34 46.85
C ALA A 139 -21.97 16.39 47.13
N SER A 140 -22.30 17.33 48.02
CA SER A 140 -21.39 18.33 48.63
C SER A 140 -20.55 17.72 49.77
N PRO A 141 -19.46 18.39 50.24
CA PRO A 141 -18.30 17.73 50.83
C PRO A 141 -18.40 17.50 52.35
N PRO A 142 -17.71 16.51 52.93
CA PRO A 142 -17.68 16.35 54.37
C PRO A 142 -16.64 17.28 55.02
N ALA A 143 -17.14 18.05 56.00
CA ALA A 143 -16.40 18.92 56.89
C ALA A 143 -15.57 18.15 57.93
N SER A 144 -14.35 18.62 58.15
CA SER A 144 -13.42 18.20 59.19
C SER A 144 -13.95 18.57 60.60
N LYS A 145 -13.97 17.62 61.54
CA LYS A 145 -14.10 17.92 62.99
C LYS A 145 -12.98 17.27 63.80
N PRO A 146 -12.47 17.96 64.84
CA PRO A 146 -11.23 17.61 65.53
C PRO A 146 -11.45 16.60 66.66
N ARG A 147 -10.51 15.68 66.84
CA ARG A 147 -10.53 14.67 67.90
C ARG A 147 -9.76 15.18 69.13
N LYS A 148 -10.50 15.58 70.18
CA LYS A 148 -9.97 15.81 71.53
C LYS A 148 -9.48 14.48 72.13
N ARG A 149 -8.21 14.44 72.57
CA ARG A 149 -7.69 13.47 73.53
C ARG A 149 -7.31 14.22 74.80
N ARG A 150 -8.01 13.91 75.89
CA ARG A 150 -7.72 14.28 77.28
C ARG A 150 -8.14 13.04 78.07
N GLY A 151 -7.35 12.41 78.92
CA GLY A 151 -6.02 12.62 79.44
C GLY A 151 -5.86 11.62 80.60
N GLN A 152 -4.78 11.79 81.35
CA GLN A 152 -4.51 11.23 82.69
C GLN A 152 -3.95 9.81 82.77
N GLN A 153 -2.99 9.50 83.64
CA GLN A 153 -1.98 10.24 84.42
C GLN A 153 -1.11 9.18 85.15
N PRO A 154 -0.21 9.50 86.11
CA PRO A 154 1.15 8.98 86.17
C PRO A 154 1.36 7.88 87.24
N THR A 155 2.61 7.42 87.36
CA THR A 155 3.43 7.02 88.54
C THR A 155 4.56 6.11 88.01
N ASP A 156 5.83 6.19 88.37
CA ASP A 156 6.62 6.86 89.41
C ASP A 156 7.91 7.45 88.78
#